data_AF-A0A330LJW6-F1
#
_entry.id   AF-A0A330LJW6-F1
#
_cell.length_a   1.000
_cell.length_b   1.000
_cell.length_c   1.000
_cell.angle_alpha   90.00
_cell.angle_beta   90.00
_cell.angle_gamma   90.00
#
_symmetry.space_group_name_H-M   'P 1'
#
loop_
_entity.id
_entity.type
_entity.pdbx_description
1 polymer ?
#
loop_
_entity_poly.entity_id
_entity_poly.type
_entity_poly.pdbx_seq_one_letter_code
_entity_poly.pdbx_strand_id
1 'polypeptide(L)'
;MNNTVKAVFLSAFVFPGAAHWWLKKQLAAGLYAIAAALPLYYIIDVTMTQTQLIIDRVLLAGGQLDLLRINELVIQQMASLDTQGIELATAMLLCVWLVNIIDAIRLVRKREHE
;
A
#
# COMPACT_ATOMS: atom_id res chain seq x y z
N MET A 1 -12.06 -0.31 26.85
CA MET A 1 -11.07 0.28 25.92
C MET A 1 -11.60 1.63 25.46
N ASN A 2 -10.76 2.65 25.47
CA ASN A 2 -11.13 3.99 25.01
C ASN A 2 -11.49 3.94 23.51
N ASN A 3 -12.55 4.63 23.08
CA ASN A 3 -13.04 4.58 21.69
C ASN A 3 -11.98 5.08 20.70
N THR A 4 -11.14 6.00 21.16
CA THR A 4 -9.96 6.50 20.43
C THR A 4 -8.98 5.38 20.09
N VAL A 5 -8.68 4.49 21.04
CA VAL A 5 -7.74 3.38 20.82
C VAL A 5 -8.31 2.39 19.81
N LYS A 6 -9.60 2.05 19.89
CA LYS A 6 -10.26 1.19 18.90
C LYS A 6 -10.22 1.78 17.50
N ALA A 7 -10.50 3.08 17.36
CA ALA A 7 -10.46 3.76 16.05
C ALA A 7 -9.05 3.81 15.47
N VAL A 8 -8.03 4.08 16.29
CA VAL A 8 -6.63 4.08 15.85
C VAL A 8 -6.21 2.69 15.39
N PHE A 9 -6.50 1.63 16.16
CA PHE A 9 -6.16 0.26 15.75
C PHE A 9 -6.90 -0.14 14.46
N LEU A 10 -8.17 0.26 14.30
CA LEU A 10 -8.94 -0.08 13.11
C LEU A 10 -8.40 0.63 11.86
N SER A 11 -8.07 1.92 11.94
CA SER A 11 -7.50 2.68 10.83
C SER A 11 -6.02 2.36 10.57
N ALA A 12 -5.24 2.05 11.61
CA ALA A 12 -3.82 1.79 11.48
C ALA A 12 -3.51 0.36 11.02
N PHE A 13 -4.34 -0.63 11.41
CA PHE A 13 -3.99 -2.05 11.24
C PHE A 13 -4.88 -2.82 10.25
N VAL A 14 -6.09 -2.34 9.97
CA VAL A 14 -7.01 -3.06 9.06
C VAL A 14 -6.95 -2.48 7.65
N PHE A 15 -7.33 -1.20 7.50
CA PHE A 15 -7.30 -0.52 6.21
C PHE A 15 -7.52 0.99 6.42
N PRO A 16 -6.84 1.87 5.68
CA PRO A 16 -7.16 3.31 5.69
C PRO A 16 -8.64 3.52 5.31
N GLY A 17 -9.42 4.03 6.25
CA GLY A 17 -10.88 4.22 6.11
C GLY A 17 -11.74 3.30 6.98
N ALA A 18 -11.19 2.22 7.56
CA ALA A 18 -11.96 1.29 8.39
C ALA A 18 -12.54 1.95 9.66
N ALA A 19 -11.81 2.86 10.31
CA ALA A 19 -12.34 3.60 11.46
C ALA A 19 -13.51 4.52 11.11
N HIS A 20 -13.51 5.09 9.90
CA HIS A 20 -14.60 5.94 9.42
C HIS A 20 -15.87 5.13 9.13
N TRP A 21 -15.70 3.86 8.73
CA TRP A 21 -16.81 2.94 8.55
C TRP A 21 -17.49 2.61 9.87
N TRP A 22 -16.68 2.37 10.92
CA TRP A 22 -17.17 2.17 12.28
C TRP A 22 -17.85 3.42 12.85
N LEU A 23 -17.34 4.61 12.53
CA LEU A 23 -17.94 5.90 12.90
C LEU A 23 -19.10 6.35 11.97
N LYS A 24 -19.74 5.43 11.22
CA LYS A 24 -20.90 5.68 10.33
C LYS A 24 -20.67 6.78 9.27
N LYS A 25 -19.43 7.20 8.99
CA LYS A 25 -19.09 8.16 7.93
C LYS A 25 -18.54 7.43 6.72
N GLN A 26 -19.43 6.74 6.01
CA GLN A 26 -19.09 5.86 4.89
C GLN A 26 -18.48 6.61 3.69
N LEU A 27 -18.88 7.86 3.44
CA LEU A 27 -18.31 8.68 2.37
C LEU A 27 -16.82 8.98 2.59
N ALA A 28 -16.43 9.33 3.83
CA ALA A 28 -15.02 9.55 4.17
C ALA A 28 -14.23 8.24 4.12
N ALA A 29 -14.82 7.13 4.59
CA ALA A 29 -14.20 5.81 4.49
C ALA A 29 -13.88 5.43 3.03
N GLY A 30 -14.84 5.64 2.11
CA GLY A 30 -14.65 5.38 0.69
C GLY A 30 -13.56 6.24 0.05
N LEU A 31 -13.50 7.53 0.38
CA LEU A 31 -12.47 8.44 -0.15
C LEU A 31 -11.05 8.00 0.25
N TYR A 32 -10.84 7.69 1.52
CA TYR A 32 -9.54 7.23 2.00
C TYR A 32 -9.17 5.84 1.45
N ALA A 33 -10.16 4.96 1.30
CA ALA A 33 -9.95 3.65 0.71
C ALA A 33 -9.51 3.75 -0.76
N ILE A 34 -10.15 4.60 -1.55
CA ILE A 34 -9.77 4.85 -2.96
C ILE A 34 -8.39 5.50 -3.02
N ALA A 35 -8.12 6.50 -2.17
CA ALA A 35 -6.84 7.18 -2.12
C ALA A 35 -5.67 6.24 -1.77
N ALA A 36 -5.91 5.20 -0.96
CA ALA A 36 -4.92 4.17 -0.67
C ALA A 36 -4.86 3.07 -1.74
N ALA A 37 -5.98 2.75 -2.38
CA ALA A 37 -6.06 1.73 -3.42
C ALA A 37 -5.27 2.12 -4.68
N LEU A 38 -5.25 3.40 -5.06
CA LEU A 38 -4.53 3.89 -6.24
C LEU A 38 -3.00 3.61 -6.19
N PRO A 39 -2.25 4.06 -5.17
CA PRO A 39 -0.82 3.76 -5.07
C PRO A 39 -0.56 2.27 -4.86
N LEU A 40 -1.44 1.56 -4.15
CA LEU A 40 -1.32 0.11 -3.97
C LEU A 40 -1.45 -0.64 -5.31
N TYR A 41 -2.43 -0.26 -6.13
CA TYR A 41 -2.62 -0.83 -7.46
C TYR A 41 -1.39 -0.58 -8.34
N TYR A 42 -0.84 0.64 -8.32
CA TYR A 42 0.38 0.96 -9.05
C TYR A 42 1.57 0.08 -8.62
N ILE A 43 1.77 -0.14 -7.32
CA ILE A 43 2.85 -1.02 -6.82
C ILE A 43 2.66 -2.45 -7.30
N ILE A 44 1.42 -2.97 -7.28
CA ILE A 44 1.11 -4.33 -7.76
C ILE A 44 1.38 -4.45 -9.26
N ASP A 45 0.94 -3.48 -10.06
CA ASP A 45 1.11 -3.46 -11.51
C ASP A 45 2.58 -3.43 -11.92
N VAL A 46 3.38 -2.58 -11.28
CA VAL A 46 4.82 -2.51 -11.48
C VAL A 46 5.48 -3.84 -11.11
N THR A 47 5.10 -4.42 -9.97
CA THR A 47 5.64 -5.71 -9.49
C THR A 47 5.31 -6.85 -10.46
N MET A 48 4.08 -6.91 -10.97
CA MET A 48 3.69 -7.93 -11.94
C MET A 48 4.42 -7.77 -13.26
N THR A 49 4.55 -6.54 -13.76
CA THR A 49 5.31 -6.25 -14.98
C THR A 49 6.77 -6.68 -14.85
N GLN A 50 7.42 -6.40 -13.71
CA GLN A 50 8.79 -6.87 -13.48
C GLN A 50 8.89 -8.39 -13.40
N THR A 51 7.92 -9.03 -12.74
CA THR A 51 7.90 -10.49 -12.62
C THR A 51 7.78 -11.14 -14.00
N GLN A 52 6.91 -10.62 -14.87
CA GLN A 52 6.77 -11.11 -16.24
C GLN A 52 8.05 -10.91 -17.05
N LEU A 53 8.70 -9.74 -16.97
CA LEU A 53 9.98 -9.50 -17.63
C LEU A 53 11.08 -10.48 -17.19
N ILE A 54 11.13 -10.81 -15.90
CA ILE A 54 12.05 -11.82 -15.37
C ILE A 54 11.72 -13.19 -15.96
N ILE A 55 10.44 -13.60 -15.96
CA ILE A 55 9.99 -14.88 -16.54
C ILE A 55 10.37 -14.98 -18.02
N ASP A 56 10.17 -13.93 -18.81
CA ASP A 56 10.51 -13.92 -20.23
C ASP A 56 12.02 -14.07 -20.45
N ARG A 57 12.85 -13.36 -19.67
CA ARG A 57 14.32 -13.49 -19.74
C ARG A 57 14.78 -14.90 -19.35
N VAL A 58 14.12 -15.50 -18.37
CA VAL A 58 14.35 -16.85 -17.88
C VAL A 58 14.00 -17.91 -18.93
N LEU A 59 12.86 -17.76 -19.63
CA LEU A 59 12.44 -18.66 -20.71
C LEU A 59 13.34 -18.53 -21.94
N LEU A 60 13.73 -17.31 -22.33
CA LEU A 60 14.64 -17.05 -23.44
C LEU A 60 16.04 -17.63 -23.22
N ALA A 61 16.48 -17.76 -21.96
CA ALA A 61 17.76 -18.38 -21.60
C ALA A 61 17.77 -19.92 -21.72
N GLY A 62 16.70 -20.54 -22.22
CA GLY A 62 16.67 -21.97 -22.55
C GLY A 62 16.48 -22.91 -21.37
N GLY A 63 16.00 -22.42 -20.22
CA GLY A 63 15.55 -23.26 -19.10
C GLY A 63 16.66 -23.90 -18.24
N GLN A 64 17.94 -23.70 -18.55
CA GLN A 64 19.03 -24.03 -17.64
C GLN A 64 19.20 -22.92 -16.60
N LEU A 65 18.40 -22.99 -15.55
CA LEU A 65 18.42 -21.98 -14.48
C LEU A 65 19.05 -22.56 -13.23
N ASP A 66 20.29 -22.16 -13.03
CA ASP A 66 20.88 -22.17 -11.69
C ASP A 66 20.21 -21.05 -10.86
N LEU A 67 19.90 -21.34 -9.60
CA LEU A 67 19.32 -20.40 -8.63
C LEU A 67 20.16 -19.11 -8.55
N LEU A 68 21.48 -19.24 -8.70
CA LEU A 68 22.40 -18.11 -8.73
C LEU A 68 22.07 -17.11 -9.85
N ARG A 69 21.71 -17.63 -11.03
CA ARG A 69 21.46 -16.84 -12.23
C ARG A 69 20.08 -16.16 -12.19
N ILE A 70 19.09 -16.80 -11.59
CA ILE A 70 17.80 -16.16 -11.27
C ILE A 70 18.04 -14.99 -10.32
N ASN A 71 18.83 -15.19 -9.27
CA ASN A 71 19.10 -14.11 -8.30
C ASN A 71 19.83 -12.93 -8.96
N GLU A 72 20.81 -13.17 -9.83
CA GLU A 72 21.47 -12.12 -10.60
C GLU A 72 20.48 -11.34 -11.50
N LEU A 73 19.58 -12.05 -12.19
CA LEU A 73 18.55 -11.42 -13.02
C LEU A 73 17.59 -10.56 -12.19
N VAL A 74 17.18 -11.04 -11.01
CA VAL A 74 16.34 -10.28 -10.08
C VAL A 74 17.08 -9.02 -9.61
N ILE A 75 18.36 -9.15 -9.20
CA ILE A 75 19.17 -8.00 -8.74
C ILE A 75 19.35 -6.97 -9.86
N GLN A 76 19.66 -7.40 -11.10
CA GLN A 76 19.74 -6.48 -12.23
C GLN A 76 18.41 -5.81 -12.54
N GLN A 77 17.31 -6.57 -12.51
CA GLN A 77 15.98 -6.04 -12.76
C GLN A 77 15.61 -4.99 -11.69
N MET A 78 15.94 -5.25 -10.42
CA MET A 78 15.77 -4.29 -9.33
C MET A 78 16.66 -3.05 -9.45
N ALA A 79 17.87 -3.17 -10.02
CA ALA A 79 18.71 -2.01 -10.30
C ALA A 79 18.18 -1.17 -11.48
N SER A 80 17.44 -1.79 -12.41
CA SER A 80 16.78 -1.12 -13.52
C SER A 80 15.36 -0.62 -13.22
N LEU A 81 14.81 -1.00 -12.07
CA LEU A 81 13.52 -0.49 -11.60
C LEU A 81 13.64 1.02 -11.39
N ASP A 82 12.69 1.76 -11.94
CA ASP A 82 12.50 3.16 -11.58
C ASP A 82 12.00 3.23 -10.12
N THR A 83 12.96 3.26 -9.18
CA THR A 83 12.65 3.27 -7.75
C THR A 83 11.96 4.56 -7.35
N GLN A 84 12.13 5.64 -8.12
CA GLN A 84 11.57 6.95 -7.80
C GLN A 84 10.04 6.94 -7.84
N GLY A 85 9.44 6.25 -8.81
CA GLY A 85 7.98 6.06 -8.88
C GLY A 85 7.42 5.22 -7.73
N ILE A 86 8.10 4.12 -7.37
CA ILE A 86 7.70 3.24 -6.27
C ILE A 86 7.87 3.93 -4.92
N GLU A 87 8.99 4.63 -4.71
CA GLU A 87 9.28 5.43 -3.51
C GLU A 87 8.22 6.51 -3.33
N LEU A 88 7.87 7.24 -4.40
CA LEU A 88 6.83 8.26 -4.35
C LEU A 88 5.45 7.66 -4.04
N ALA A 89 5.07 6.55 -4.69
CA ALA A 89 3.81 5.86 -4.42
C ALA A 89 3.73 5.36 -2.97
N THR A 90 4.84 4.83 -2.45
CA THR A 90 4.95 4.38 -1.06
C THR A 90 4.87 5.54 -0.09
N ALA A 91 5.55 6.65 -0.37
CA ALA A 91 5.46 7.87 0.44
C ALA A 91 4.05 8.46 0.44
N MET A 92 3.38 8.51 -0.73
CA MET A 92 1.98 8.93 -0.82
C MET A 92 1.06 8.03 -0.02
N LEU A 93 1.22 6.70 -0.12
CA LEU A 93 0.45 5.74 0.65
C LEU A 93 0.62 5.97 2.16
N LEU A 94 1.87 6.17 2.64
CA LEU A 94 2.15 6.48 4.03
C LEU A 94 1.54 7.81 4.48
N CYS A 95 1.62 8.86 3.66
CA CYS A 95 1.01 10.15 3.94
C CYS A 95 -0.51 10.03 4.08
N VAL A 96 -1.19 9.36 3.14
CA VAL A 96 -2.63 9.10 3.19
C VAL A 96 -2.99 8.30 4.44
N TRP A 97 -2.15 7.32 4.80
CA TRP A 97 -2.34 6.51 6.01
C TRP A 97 -2.25 7.33 7.29
N LEU A 98 -1.24 8.20 7.41
CA LEU A 98 -1.07 9.08 8.58
C LEU A 98 -2.22 10.08 8.70
N VAL A 99 -2.63 10.71 7.59
CA VAL A 99 -3.77 11.63 7.57
C VAL A 99 -5.05 10.91 8.01
N ASN A 100 -5.27 9.68 7.54
CA ASN A 100 -6.43 8.87 7.94
C ASN A 100 -6.48 8.62 9.45
N ILE A 101 -5.33 8.31 10.07
CA ILE A 101 -5.22 8.09 11.53
C ILE A 101 -5.55 9.38 12.29
N ILE A 102 -4.97 10.51 11.88
CA ILE A 102 -5.21 11.82 12.53
C ILE A 102 -6.68 12.21 12.43
N ASP A 103 -7.29 12.03 11.26
CA ASP A 103 -8.69 12.37 11.04
C ASP A 103 -9.63 11.47 11.84
N ALA A 104 -9.32 10.17 11.95
CA ALA A 104 -10.05 9.24 12.81
C ALA A 104 -10.01 9.66 14.30
N ILE A 105 -8.84 10.10 14.80
CA ILE A 105 -8.70 10.60 16.19
C ILE A 105 -9.53 11.88 16.39
N ARG A 106 -9.47 12.83 15.44
CA ARG A 106 -10.28 14.06 15.49
C ARG A 106 -11.77 13.74 15.50
N LEU A 107 -12.21 12.78 14.69
CA LEU A 107 -13.61 12.38 14.57
C LEU A 107 -14.13 11.71 15.85
N VAL A 108 -13.32 10.88 16.51
CA VAL A 108 -13.69 10.29 17.81
C VAL A 108 -13.82 11.38 18.88
N ARG A 109 -12.86 12.30 18.99
CA ARG A 109 -12.94 13.41 19.96
C ARG A 109 -14.18 14.27 19.74
N LYS A 110 -14.56 14.54 18.49
CA LYS A 110 -15.79 15.30 18.19
C LYS A 110 -17.05 14.58 18.69
N ARG A 111 -17.11 13.26 18.58
CA ARG A 111 -18.24 12.45 19.09
C ARG A 111 -18.24 12.27 20.61
N GLU A 112 -17.12 12.44 21.29
CA GLU A 112 -17.04 12.38 22.76
C GLU A 112 -17.51 13.69 23.43
N HIS A 113 -17.64 14.78 22.67
CA HIS A 113 -18.09 16.10 23.14
C HIS A 113 -19.54 16.45 22.72
N GLU A 114 -20.24 15.58 21.98
CA GLU A 114 -21.68 15.64 21.70
C GLU A 114 -22.45 14.75 22.70
#